data_AF-A0AAU5I1Z5-F1
#
_entry.id   AF-A0AAU5I1Z5-F1
#
_cell.length_a   1.000
_cell.length_b   1.000
_cell.length_c   1.000
_cell.angle_alpha   90.00
_cell.angle_beta   90.00
_cell.angle_gamma   90.00
#
_symmetry.space_group_name_H-M   'P 1'
#
loop_
_entity.id
_entity.type
_entity.pdbx_description
1 polymer ?
#
loop_
_entity_poly.entity_id
_entity_poly.type
_entity_poly.pdbx_seq_one_letter_code
_entity_poly.pdbx_strand_id
1 'polypeptide(L)'
;MTPRPKVPSPGGDRPTPRSLRRQYESGATVEELMAVSGLSYGTLLNRLKSAGTVMRTSWQTRRMRADPEARRRLAAHLRTLYEEHGATLNELAAASGESRNVARGLLVEAGGTVRTTQQTLRLRSAGRAAERQKLARSLRVKYEAGATVPVLAKECGYSVGTVYRLLRQAGTRMRAQHRHGPAGQVSKQ
;
A
#
# COMPACT_ATOMS: atom_id res chain seq x y z
N MET A 1 59.72 -33.63 -18.75
CA MET A 1 58.42 -34.20 -18.34
C MET A 1 57.98 -33.54 -17.05
N THR A 2 57.03 -32.61 -17.12
CA THR A 2 56.41 -31.98 -15.94
C THR A 2 55.06 -32.64 -15.68
N PRO A 3 54.76 -33.12 -14.47
CA PRO A 3 53.45 -33.68 -14.17
C PRO A 3 52.43 -32.53 -14.13
N ARG A 4 51.34 -32.68 -14.88
CA ARG A 4 50.19 -31.77 -14.80
C ARG A 4 49.54 -31.87 -13.41
N PRO A 5 49.05 -30.76 -12.85
CA PRO A 5 48.42 -30.75 -11.53
C PRO A 5 47.11 -31.56 -11.56
N LYS A 6 46.93 -32.37 -10.52
CA LYS A 6 45.72 -33.18 -10.28
C LYS A 6 44.58 -32.22 -9.92
N VAL A 7 43.63 -32.04 -10.85
CA VAL A 7 42.41 -31.28 -10.59
C VAL A 7 41.59 -32.03 -9.53
N PRO A 8 41.07 -31.39 -8.47
CA PRO A 8 40.30 -32.06 -7.44
C PRO A 8 38.99 -32.62 -8.04
N SER A 9 38.74 -33.90 -7.82
CA SER A 9 37.47 -34.56 -8.15
C SER A 9 36.32 -33.83 -7.46
N PRO A 10 35.28 -33.36 -8.19
CA PRO A 10 34.05 -32.97 -7.54
C PRO A 10 33.28 -34.26 -7.26
N GLY A 11 33.51 -34.83 -6.08
CA GLY A 11 32.65 -35.86 -5.47
C GLY A 11 31.32 -35.27 -5.00
N GLY A 12 30.68 -34.44 -5.82
CA GLY A 12 29.30 -34.03 -5.64
C GLY A 12 28.48 -34.80 -6.66
N ASP A 13 27.52 -35.60 -6.19
CA ASP A 13 26.62 -36.39 -7.03
C ASP A 13 26.14 -35.57 -8.22
N ARG A 14 26.57 -35.96 -9.43
CA ARG A 14 26.15 -35.27 -10.65
C ARG A 14 24.62 -35.32 -10.69
N PRO A 15 23.93 -34.16 -10.71
CA PRO A 15 22.50 -34.15 -10.58
C PRO A 15 21.88 -34.91 -11.75
N THR A 16 21.12 -35.95 -11.39
CA THR A 16 20.49 -36.83 -12.37
C THR A 16 19.44 -36.05 -13.17
N PRO A 17 19.19 -36.42 -14.43
CA PRO A 17 18.15 -35.79 -15.23
C PRO A 17 16.76 -35.80 -14.54
N ARG A 18 16.46 -36.86 -13.79
CA ARG A 18 15.22 -36.97 -13.01
C ARG A 18 15.18 -36.03 -11.80
N SER A 19 16.28 -35.80 -11.10
CA SER A 19 16.31 -34.85 -9.98
C SER A 19 16.21 -33.41 -10.45
N LEU A 20 16.87 -33.06 -11.56
CA LEU A 20 16.73 -31.74 -12.20
C LEU A 20 15.30 -31.47 -12.66
N ARG A 21 14.65 -32.49 -13.25
CA ARG A 21 13.24 -32.41 -13.64
C ARG A 21 12.33 -32.18 -12.42
N ARG A 22 12.52 -32.92 -11.32
CA ARG A 22 11.72 -32.73 -10.09
C ARG A 22 11.87 -31.32 -9.51
N GLN A 23 13.10 -30.80 -9.46
CA GLN A 23 13.38 -29.45 -8.96
C GLN A 23 12.82 -28.38 -9.91
N TYR A 24 12.95 -28.59 -11.22
CA TYR A 24 12.30 -27.74 -12.20
C TYR A 24 10.80 -27.75 -11.96
N GLU A 25 10.14 -28.91 -11.98
CA GLU A 25 8.71 -29.11 -11.77
C GLU A 25 8.20 -28.52 -10.44
N SER A 26 8.98 -28.57 -9.35
CA SER A 26 8.65 -27.93 -8.06
C SER A 26 8.74 -26.41 -8.07
N GLY A 27 9.32 -25.81 -9.12
CA GLY A 27 9.28 -24.38 -9.38
C GLY A 27 10.63 -23.70 -9.53
N ALA A 28 11.73 -24.45 -9.43
CA ALA A 28 13.05 -23.89 -9.68
C ALA A 28 13.18 -23.44 -11.14
N THR A 29 13.83 -22.29 -11.34
CA THR A 29 14.07 -21.76 -12.69
C THR A 29 15.30 -22.38 -13.32
N VAL A 30 15.42 -22.26 -14.65
CA VAL A 30 16.60 -22.76 -15.38
C VAL A 30 17.89 -22.14 -14.84
N GLU A 31 17.85 -20.86 -14.46
CA GLU A 31 18.97 -20.13 -13.86
C GLU A 31 19.31 -20.64 -12.45
N GLU A 32 18.31 -20.88 -11.59
CA GLU A 32 18.50 -21.44 -10.25
C GLU A 32 19.06 -22.87 -10.30
N LEU A 33 18.55 -23.68 -11.23
CA LEU A 33 19.05 -25.04 -11.44
C LEU A 33 20.49 -25.03 -11.95
N MET A 34 20.88 -24.08 -12.80
CA MET A 34 22.28 -23.93 -13.22
C MET A 34 23.18 -23.55 -12.05
N ALA A 35 22.75 -22.62 -11.20
CA ALA A 35 23.51 -22.18 -10.03
C ALA A 35 23.72 -23.33 -9.02
N VAL A 36 22.71 -24.16 -8.80
CA VAL A 36 22.77 -25.29 -7.86
C VAL A 36 23.52 -26.49 -8.45
N SER A 37 23.40 -26.73 -9.75
CA SER A 37 24.01 -27.91 -10.41
C SER A 37 25.40 -27.68 -10.97
N GLY A 38 25.84 -26.43 -11.12
CA GLY A 38 27.11 -26.07 -11.77
C GLY A 38 27.15 -26.41 -13.27
N LEU A 39 26.00 -26.72 -13.88
CA LEU A 39 25.89 -27.12 -15.28
C LEU A 39 25.72 -25.90 -16.19
N SER A 40 26.28 -25.99 -17.40
CA SER A 40 26.03 -24.98 -18.44
C SER A 40 24.57 -25.04 -18.92
N TYR A 41 24.04 -23.89 -19.36
CA TYR A 41 22.65 -23.73 -19.80
C TYR A 41 22.22 -24.79 -20.82
N GLY A 42 23.04 -25.02 -21.86
CA GLY A 42 22.78 -26.04 -22.87
C GLY A 42 22.76 -27.46 -22.31
N THR A 43 23.68 -27.77 -21.37
CA THR A 43 23.74 -29.09 -20.73
C THR A 43 22.53 -29.33 -19.84
N LEU A 44 22.09 -28.32 -19.10
CA LEU A 44 20.90 -28.40 -18.26
C LEU A 44 19.64 -28.62 -19.11
N LEU A 45 19.47 -27.85 -20.19
CA LEU A 45 18.33 -28.00 -21.10
C LEU A 45 18.33 -29.36 -21.78
N ASN A 46 19.49 -29.86 -22.20
CA ASN A 46 19.59 -31.19 -22.78
C ASN A 46 19.19 -32.27 -21.76
N ARG A 47 19.64 -32.16 -20.50
CA ARG A 47 19.22 -33.09 -19.43
C ARG A 47 17.73 -33.01 -19.10
N LEU A 48 17.17 -31.79 -19.05
CA LEU A 48 15.73 -31.60 -18.83
C LEU A 48 14.91 -32.20 -19.99
N LYS A 49 15.34 -32.00 -21.24
CA LYS A 49 14.72 -32.60 -22.42
C LYS A 49 14.85 -34.13 -22.43
N SER A 50 16.03 -34.67 -22.11
CA SER A 50 16.24 -36.12 -21.98
C SER A 50 15.39 -36.75 -20.87
N ALA A 51 15.06 -35.98 -19.82
CA ALA A 51 14.11 -36.40 -18.79
C ALA A 51 12.64 -36.26 -19.21
N GLY A 52 12.36 -35.82 -20.44
CA GLY A 52 11.01 -35.58 -20.97
C GLY A 52 10.34 -34.33 -20.39
N THR A 53 11.12 -33.35 -19.93
CA THR A 53 10.58 -32.12 -19.33
C THR A 53 10.09 -31.17 -20.43
N VAL A 54 8.82 -30.78 -20.36
CA VAL A 54 8.27 -29.71 -21.20
C VAL A 54 8.73 -28.36 -20.64
N MET A 55 9.37 -27.55 -21.47
CA MET A 55 9.90 -26.25 -21.05
C MET A 55 8.79 -25.26 -20.77
N ARG A 56 8.90 -24.56 -19.63
CA ARG A 56 8.02 -23.44 -19.29
C ARG A 56 8.31 -22.23 -20.15
N THR A 57 7.27 -21.47 -20.46
CA THR A 57 7.40 -20.18 -21.12
C THR A 57 7.93 -19.11 -20.15
N SER A 58 8.49 -18.02 -20.69
CA SER A 58 8.98 -16.89 -19.91
C SER A 58 7.92 -16.28 -18.98
N TRP A 59 6.65 -16.30 -19.39
CA TRP A 59 5.50 -15.85 -18.60
C TRP A 59 5.15 -16.81 -17.45
N GLN A 60 5.22 -18.12 -17.69
CA GLN A 60 5.00 -19.14 -16.65
C GLN A 60 6.06 -19.03 -15.55
N THR A 61 7.32 -18.79 -15.92
CA THR A 61 8.43 -18.52 -14.99
C THR A 61 8.23 -17.22 -14.21
N ARG A 62 7.78 -16.15 -14.86
CA ARG A 62 7.52 -14.85 -14.21
C ARG A 62 6.43 -14.93 -13.13
N ARG A 63 5.44 -15.79 -13.35
CA ARG A 63 4.33 -16.03 -12.43
C ARG A 63 4.71 -16.87 -11.20
N MET A 64 5.65 -17.80 -11.34
CA MET A 64 6.19 -18.56 -10.20
C MET A 64 7.11 -17.71 -9.30
N ARG A 65 7.74 -16.66 -9.86
CA ARG A 65 8.62 -15.71 -9.15
C ARG A 65 7.90 -14.63 -8.33
N ALA A 66 6.60 -14.40 -8.56
CA ALA A 66 5.82 -13.50 -7.71
C ALA A 66 5.50 -14.25 -6.40
N ASP A 67 6.43 -14.17 -5.44
CA ASP A 67 6.39 -14.84 -4.13
C ASP A 67 4.94 -15.04 -3.61
N PRO A 68 4.45 -16.29 -3.55
CA PRO A 68 3.08 -16.60 -3.17
C PRO A 68 2.72 -16.12 -1.76
N GLU A 69 3.69 -15.98 -0.87
CA GLU A 69 3.46 -15.48 0.48
C GLU A 69 3.46 -13.96 0.53
N ALA A 70 4.41 -13.29 -0.13
CA ALA A 70 4.38 -11.83 -0.24
C ALA A 70 3.13 -11.33 -0.97
N ARG A 71 2.67 -12.06 -2.01
CA ARG A 71 1.40 -11.75 -2.69
C ARG A 71 0.21 -11.86 -1.74
N ARG A 72 0.17 -12.90 -0.90
CA ARG A 72 -0.88 -13.09 0.12
C ARG A 72 -0.84 -11.99 1.20
N ARG A 73 0.35 -11.63 1.68
CA ARG A 73 0.53 -10.53 2.65
C ARG A 73 0.09 -9.19 2.05
N LEU A 74 0.46 -8.91 0.81
CA LEU A 74 0.03 -7.71 0.09
C LEU A 74 -1.49 -7.69 -0.12
N ALA A 75 -2.08 -8.80 -0.55
CA ALA A 75 -3.52 -8.92 -0.74
C ALA A 75 -4.28 -8.67 0.58
N ALA A 76 -3.82 -9.26 1.69
CA ALA A 76 -4.36 -9.03 3.02
C ALA A 76 -4.24 -7.56 3.45
N HIS A 77 -3.09 -6.95 3.23
CA HIS A 77 -2.87 -5.54 3.54
C HIS A 77 -3.79 -4.60 2.73
N LEU A 78 -3.94 -4.85 1.43
CA LEU A 78 -4.86 -4.09 0.58
C LEU A 78 -6.31 -4.25 1.03
N ARG A 79 -6.69 -5.43 1.53
CA ARG A 79 -8.02 -5.65 2.13
C ARG A 79 -8.21 -4.80 3.39
N THR A 80 -7.25 -4.78 4.31
CA THR A 80 -7.31 -3.95 5.52
C THR A 80 -7.44 -2.46 5.17
N LEU A 81 -6.65 -1.97 4.20
CA LEU A 81 -6.76 -0.59 3.71
C LEU A 81 -8.14 -0.32 3.08
N TYR A 82 -8.67 -1.28 2.34
CA TYR A 82 -9.98 -1.16 1.74
C TYR A 82 -11.07 -1.12 2.81
N GLU A 83 -11.20 -2.17 3.61
CA GLU A 83 -12.28 -2.41 4.57
C GLU A 83 -12.29 -1.41 5.71
N GLU A 84 -11.15 -1.23 6.39
CA GLU A 84 -11.06 -0.41 7.60
C GLU A 84 -10.84 1.08 7.30
N HIS A 85 -9.99 1.37 6.31
CA HIS A 85 -9.57 2.75 6.02
C HIS A 85 -10.39 3.40 4.90
N GLY A 86 -11.27 2.63 4.25
CA GLY A 86 -12.13 3.14 3.18
C GLY A 86 -11.40 3.48 1.89
N ALA A 87 -10.20 2.91 1.67
CA ALA A 87 -9.39 3.19 0.50
C ALA A 87 -10.14 2.83 -0.81
N THR A 88 -9.84 3.57 -1.87
CA THR A 88 -10.36 3.33 -3.22
C THR A 88 -9.44 2.42 -4.02
N LEU A 89 -9.94 1.80 -5.09
CA LEU A 89 -9.12 0.95 -5.97
C LEU A 89 -7.92 1.69 -6.59
N ASN A 90 -8.01 3.01 -6.80
CA ASN A 90 -6.89 3.82 -7.28
C ASN A 90 -5.84 4.04 -6.17
N GLU A 91 -6.28 4.26 -4.93
CA GLU A 91 -5.37 4.39 -3.77
C GLU A 91 -4.71 3.03 -3.45
N LEU A 92 -5.43 1.91 -3.61
CA LEU A 92 -4.85 0.56 -3.51
C LEU A 92 -3.81 0.30 -4.59
N ALA A 93 -4.08 0.71 -5.83
CA ALA A 93 -3.15 0.61 -6.95
C ALA A 93 -1.86 1.39 -6.69
N ALA A 94 -1.99 2.61 -6.16
CA ALA A 94 -0.86 3.42 -5.74
C ALA A 94 -0.07 2.78 -4.60
N ALA A 95 -0.75 2.18 -3.62
CA ALA A 95 -0.11 1.50 -2.48
C ALA A 95 0.64 0.21 -2.89
N SER A 96 0.14 -0.52 -3.89
CA SER A 96 0.80 -1.71 -4.43
C SER A 96 1.83 -1.41 -5.52
N GLY A 97 1.91 -0.17 -6.03
CA GLY A 97 2.74 0.18 -7.20
C GLY A 97 2.30 -0.52 -8.50
N GLU A 98 1.04 -0.98 -8.54
CA GLU A 98 0.52 -1.87 -9.56
C GLU A 98 -0.69 -1.26 -10.25
N SER A 99 -1.11 -1.85 -11.36
CA SER A 99 -2.30 -1.39 -12.06
C SER A 99 -3.57 -1.56 -11.20
N ARG A 100 -4.58 -0.72 -11.45
CA ARG A 100 -5.92 -0.83 -10.83
C ARG A 100 -6.53 -2.22 -10.98
N ASN A 101 -6.30 -2.89 -12.10
CA ASN A 101 -6.82 -4.23 -12.36
C ASN A 101 -6.12 -5.28 -11.48
N VAL A 102 -4.81 -5.13 -11.25
CA VAL A 102 -4.05 -5.99 -10.35
C VAL A 102 -4.47 -5.77 -8.90
N ALA A 103 -4.63 -4.51 -8.46
CA ALA A 103 -5.13 -4.21 -7.12
C ALA A 103 -6.55 -4.76 -6.86
N ARG A 104 -7.44 -4.66 -7.87
CA ARG A 104 -8.76 -5.30 -7.82
C ARG A 104 -8.64 -6.83 -7.69
N GLY A 105 -7.76 -7.45 -8.48
CA GLY A 105 -7.50 -8.89 -8.41
C GLY A 105 -7.02 -9.32 -7.03
N LEU A 106 -6.04 -8.60 -6.47
CA LEU A 106 -5.50 -8.85 -5.12
C LEU A 106 -6.57 -8.71 -4.02
N LEU A 107 -7.46 -7.71 -4.13
CA LEU A 107 -8.55 -7.54 -3.17
C LEU A 107 -9.51 -8.74 -3.19
N VAL A 108 -9.87 -9.21 -4.39
CA VAL A 108 -10.73 -10.40 -4.54
C VAL A 108 -10.02 -11.67 -4.08
N GLU A 109 -8.72 -11.81 -4.35
CA GLU A 109 -7.90 -12.92 -3.86
C GLU A 109 -7.82 -12.96 -2.32
N ALA A 110 -7.90 -11.82 -1.64
CA ALA A 110 -8.00 -11.72 -0.18
C ALA A 110 -9.42 -11.92 0.37
N GLY A 111 -10.40 -12.23 -0.48
CA GLY A 111 -11.81 -12.41 -0.13
C GLY A 111 -12.61 -11.11 0.01
N GLY A 112 -12.07 -9.98 -0.45
CA GLY A 112 -12.76 -8.69 -0.42
C GLY A 112 -13.73 -8.52 -1.59
N THR A 113 -14.87 -7.84 -1.34
CA THR A 113 -15.83 -7.46 -2.38
C THR A 113 -15.63 -6.01 -2.81
N VAL A 114 -15.72 -5.74 -4.12
CA VAL A 114 -15.65 -4.38 -4.64
C VAL A 114 -16.95 -3.62 -4.32
N ARG A 115 -16.82 -2.52 -3.58
CA ARG A 115 -17.91 -1.58 -3.27
C ARG A 115 -18.40 -0.87 -4.53
N THR A 116 -19.66 -0.48 -4.49
CA THR A 116 -20.22 0.43 -5.49
C THR A 116 -19.68 1.84 -5.30
N THR A 117 -19.79 2.65 -6.35
CA THR A 117 -19.46 4.08 -6.30
C THR A 117 -20.26 4.80 -5.21
N GLN A 118 -21.55 4.48 -5.06
CA GLN A 118 -22.41 5.08 -4.03
C GLN A 118 -21.99 4.69 -2.60
N GLN A 119 -21.62 3.43 -2.37
CA GLN A 119 -21.10 2.99 -1.08
C GLN A 119 -19.79 3.71 -0.72
N THR A 120 -18.91 3.87 -1.71
CA THR A 120 -17.65 4.60 -1.54
C THR A 120 -17.90 6.08 -1.20
N LEU A 121 -18.82 6.73 -1.90
CA LEU A 121 -19.20 8.13 -1.64
C LEU A 121 -19.76 8.32 -0.23
N ARG A 122 -20.67 7.45 0.21
CA ARG A 122 -21.26 7.47 1.56
C ARG A 122 -20.20 7.30 2.65
N LEU A 123 -19.27 6.38 2.46
CA LEU A 123 -18.21 6.13 3.43
C LEU A 123 -17.23 7.31 3.52
N ARG A 124 -16.84 7.90 2.38
CA ARG A 124 -15.99 9.10 2.38
C ARG A 124 -16.70 10.35 2.89
N SER A 125 -17.99 10.52 2.65
CA SER A 125 -18.75 11.63 3.25
C SER A 125 -18.86 11.47 4.76
N ALA A 126 -19.10 10.25 5.25
CA ALA A 126 -19.11 9.93 6.68
C ALA A 126 -17.73 10.19 7.32
N GLY A 127 -16.64 9.72 6.71
CA GLY A 127 -15.28 9.97 7.19
C GLY A 127 -14.95 11.47 7.24
N ARG A 128 -15.25 12.23 6.18
CA ARG A 128 -15.07 13.69 6.18
C ARG A 128 -15.94 14.40 7.22
N ALA A 129 -17.15 13.90 7.49
CA ALA A 129 -18.01 14.43 8.53
C ALA A 129 -17.43 14.18 9.93
N ALA A 130 -16.89 12.98 10.17
CA ALA A 130 -16.22 12.63 11.42
C ALA A 130 -14.97 13.49 11.68
N GLU A 131 -14.10 13.65 10.68
CA GLU A 131 -12.93 14.53 10.77
C GLU A 131 -13.32 15.99 11.02
N ARG A 132 -14.35 16.48 10.33
CA ARG A 132 -14.91 17.81 10.57
C ARG A 132 -15.44 17.96 11.99
N GLN A 133 -16.06 16.92 12.54
CA GLN A 133 -16.56 16.94 13.92
C GLN A 133 -15.43 16.95 14.94
N LYS A 134 -14.35 16.18 14.72
CA LYS A 134 -13.14 16.22 15.56
C LYS A 134 -12.52 17.62 15.57
N LEU A 135 -12.37 18.24 14.39
CA LEU A 135 -11.88 19.61 14.26
C LEU A 135 -12.81 20.62 14.95
N ALA A 136 -14.12 20.48 14.79
CA ALA A 136 -15.08 21.35 15.44
C ALA A 136 -14.98 21.26 16.98
N ARG A 137 -14.79 20.06 17.53
CA ARG A 137 -14.56 19.84 18.97
C ARG A 137 -13.24 20.44 19.45
N SER A 138 -12.15 20.27 18.71
CA SER A 138 -10.85 20.85 19.10
C SER A 138 -10.88 22.38 19.08
N LEU A 139 -11.53 22.99 18.07
CA LEU A 139 -11.74 24.43 18.01
C LEU A 139 -12.60 24.94 19.18
N ARG A 140 -13.64 24.18 19.56
CA ARG A 140 -14.48 24.52 20.72
C ARG A 140 -13.68 24.57 22.01
N VAL A 141 -12.83 23.57 22.28
CA VAL A 141 -11.98 23.56 23.47
C VAL A 141 -11.08 24.80 23.52
N LYS A 142 -10.43 25.15 22.41
CA LYS A 142 -9.59 26.35 22.34
C LYS A 142 -10.38 27.65 22.53
N TYR A 143 -11.58 27.72 21.94
CA TYR A 143 -12.46 28.88 22.08
C TYR A 143 -12.96 29.06 23.52
N GLU A 144 -13.39 27.96 24.16
CA GLU A 144 -13.80 27.96 25.57
C GLU A 144 -12.63 28.35 26.49
N ALA A 145 -11.41 27.94 26.18
CA ALA A 145 -10.19 28.34 26.89
C ALA A 145 -9.82 29.83 26.75
N GLY A 146 -10.46 30.59 25.86
CA GLY A 146 -10.23 32.03 25.74
C GLY A 146 -9.89 32.53 24.33
N ALA A 147 -9.54 31.64 23.40
CA ALA A 147 -9.09 32.06 22.07
C ALA A 147 -10.21 32.75 21.28
N THR A 148 -9.88 33.83 20.57
CA THR A 148 -10.84 34.54 19.73
C THR A 148 -10.95 33.87 18.36
N VAL A 149 -12.11 34.01 17.70
CA VAL A 149 -12.36 33.40 16.38
C VAL A 149 -11.33 33.83 15.32
N PRO A 150 -10.89 35.10 15.23
CA PRO A 150 -9.84 35.51 14.30
C PRO A 150 -8.49 34.83 14.56
N VAL A 151 -8.12 34.60 15.82
CA VAL A 151 -6.88 33.91 16.18
C VAL A 151 -6.95 32.44 15.77
N LEU A 152 -8.05 31.76 16.08
CA LEU A 152 -8.28 30.36 15.68
C LEU A 152 -8.28 30.17 14.16
N ALA A 153 -8.87 31.12 13.43
CA ALA A 153 -8.86 31.15 11.96
C ALA A 153 -7.43 31.22 11.40
N LYS A 154 -6.61 32.12 11.96
CA LYS A 154 -5.20 32.27 11.55
C LYS A 154 -4.36 31.03 11.90
N GLU A 155 -4.49 30.49 13.11
CA GLU A 155 -3.76 29.29 13.54
C GLU A 155 -4.07 28.06 12.67
N CYS A 156 -5.34 27.89 12.30
CA CYS A 156 -5.80 26.69 11.59
C CYS A 156 -5.84 26.88 10.07
N GLY A 157 -5.49 28.06 9.54
CA GLY A 157 -5.52 28.36 8.10
C GLY A 157 -6.94 28.39 7.49
N TYR A 158 -7.97 28.62 8.30
CA TYR A 158 -9.36 28.65 7.84
C TYR A 158 -9.91 30.08 7.80
N SER A 159 -10.93 30.31 6.98
CA SER A 159 -11.66 31.58 7.03
C SER A 159 -12.44 31.70 8.35
N VAL A 160 -12.57 32.93 8.84
CA VAL A 160 -13.34 33.26 10.05
C VAL A 160 -14.76 32.68 9.99
N GLY A 161 -15.44 32.80 8.85
CA GLY A 161 -16.77 32.22 8.64
C GLY A 161 -16.81 30.69 8.73
N THR A 162 -15.73 30.01 8.32
CA THR A 162 -15.61 28.55 8.45
C THR A 162 -15.47 28.16 9.92
N VAL A 163 -14.65 28.88 10.69
CA VAL A 163 -14.51 28.65 12.14
C VAL A 163 -15.83 28.89 12.88
N TYR A 164 -16.56 29.97 12.56
CA TYR A 164 -17.90 30.19 13.13
C TYR A 164 -18.87 29.03 12.84
N ARG A 165 -18.85 28.51 11.62
CA ARG A 165 -19.68 27.37 11.22
C ARG A 165 -19.32 26.10 11.99
N LEU A 166 -18.03 25.82 12.15
CA LEU A 166 -17.53 24.67 12.91
C LEU A 166 -17.86 24.78 14.40
N LEU A 167 -17.71 25.96 14.99
CA LEU A 167 -18.08 26.20 16.40
C LEU A 167 -19.59 26.03 16.62
N ARG A 168 -20.44 26.55 15.71
CA ARG A 168 -21.89 26.30 15.77
C ARG A 168 -22.22 24.81 15.64
N GLN A 169 -21.53 24.09 14.74
CA GLN A 169 -21.70 22.65 14.56
C GLN A 169 -21.27 21.85 15.81
N ALA A 170 -20.32 22.36 16.60
CA ALA A 170 -19.92 21.80 17.89
C ALA A 170 -20.87 22.16 19.06
N GLY A 171 -21.93 22.92 18.79
CA GLY A 171 -22.87 23.40 19.82
C GLY A 171 -22.27 24.47 20.74
N THR A 172 -21.19 25.13 20.32
CA THR A 172 -20.54 26.17 21.12
C THR A 172 -21.49 27.36 21.28
N ARG A 173 -21.73 27.77 22.53
CA ARG A 173 -22.37 29.06 22.82
C ARG A 173 -21.39 30.17 22.46
N MET A 174 -21.71 30.88 21.39
CA MET A 174 -20.91 32.03 20.97
C MET A 174 -20.93 33.06 22.09
N ARG A 175 -19.75 33.52 22.54
CA ARG A 175 -19.66 34.68 23.40
C ARG A 175 -20.33 35.84 22.66
N ALA A 176 -21.08 36.66 23.40
CA ALA A 176 -21.65 37.88 22.85
C ALA A 176 -20.53 38.56 22.06
N GLN A 177 -20.83 38.98 20.83
CA GLN A 177 -19.91 39.84 20.10
C GLN A 177 -19.51 40.91 21.10
N HIS A 178 -18.22 40.97 21.44
CA HIS A 178 -17.68 42.22 21.90
C HIS A 178 -18.11 43.17 20.79
N ARG A 179 -19.16 43.97 21.06
CA ARG A 179 -19.31 45.24 20.39
C ARG A 179 -17.90 45.78 20.48
N HIS A 180 -17.22 45.90 19.35
CA HIS A 180 -16.21 46.91 19.27
C HIS A 180 -16.96 48.16 19.69
N GLY A 181 -16.82 48.55 20.96
CA GLY A 181 -17.28 49.83 21.42
C GLY A 181 -16.69 50.84 20.45
N PRO A 182 -17.44 51.91 20.10
CA PRO A 182 -16.94 52.89 19.15
C PRO A 182 -15.53 53.26 19.59
N ALA A 183 -14.57 53.17 18.66
CA ALA A 183 -13.20 53.57 18.92
C ALA A 183 -13.25 54.93 19.63
N GLY A 184 -12.87 54.91 20.91
CA GLY A 184 -12.94 56.08 21.77
C GLY A 184 -12.16 57.20 21.11
N GLN A 185 -12.86 58.30 20.86
CA GLN A 185 -12.23 59.60 20.78
C GLN A 185 -11.38 59.81 22.03
N VAL A 186 -10.08 60.00 21.83
CA VAL A 186 -9.14 60.72 22.70
C VAL A 186 -7.96 61.09 21.79
N SER A 187 -7.94 62.22 21.09
CA SER A 187 -7.84 63.64 21.51
C SER A 187 -6.40 64.17 21.44
N LYS A 188 -6.24 65.31 20.75
CA LYS A 188 -5.40 66.51 21.08
C LYS A 188 -5.41 67.42 19.83
N GLN A 189 -6.01 68.62 19.88
CA GLN A 189 -5.41 69.87 20.35
C GLN A 189 -4.02 70.12 19.76
#